data_AF-R7SS36-F1
#
_entry.id   AF-R7SS36-F1
#
_cell.length_a   1.000
_cell.length_b   1.000
_cell.length_c   1.000
_cell.angle_alpha   90.00
_cell.angle_beta   90.00
_cell.angle_gamma   90.00
#
_symmetry.space_group_name_H-M   'P 1'
#
loop_
_entity.id
_entity.type
_entity.pdbx_description
1 polymer ?
#
loop_
_entity_poly.entity_id
_entity_poly.type
_entity_poly.pdbx_seq_one_letter_code
_entity_poly.pdbx_strand_id
1 'polypeptide(L)'
;MLINLRSFSWDGERPSLSCSILQALFSASGKTLKEFSMTTLSAQIGREGIPLTSTPTRLHTLFISHAGIGADMLSIDEQAVNSMARILEANAHTLVRLTILSDILWLCSVPSFVGLRELGFVFTENFD
;
A
#
# COMPACT_ATOMS: atom_id res chain seq x y z
N MET A 1 -0.30 9.89 -20.61
CA MET A 1 -1.08 8.77 -20.06
C MET A 1 -0.19 7.53 -20.07
N LEU A 2 -0.05 6.82 -18.94
CA LEU A 2 0.84 5.66 -18.79
C LEU A 2 0.04 4.35 -18.98
N ILE A 3 -0.67 4.23 -20.09
CA ILE A 3 -1.69 3.18 -20.32
C ILE A 3 -1.18 1.74 -20.25
N ASN A 4 0.13 1.54 -20.36
CA ASN A 4 0.78 0.22 -20.30
C ASN A 4 1.53 -0.02 -18.99
N LEU A 5 1.43 0.89 -18.02
CA LEU A 5 2.07 0.72 -16.72
C LEU A 5 1.33 -0.36 -15.93
N ARG A 6 1.97 -1.53 -15.80
CA ARG A 6 1.41 -2.70 -15.09
C ARG A 6 2.05 -2.95 -13.75
N SER A 7 3.27 -2.47 -13.55
CA SER A 7 4.06 -2.66 -12.34
C SER A 7 4.71 -1.35 -11.95
N PHE A 8 4.71 -1.06 -10.66
CA PHE A 8 5.40 0.08 -10.08
C PHE A 8 6.06 -0.38 -8.77
N SER A 9 7.37 -0.12 -8.65
CA SER A 9 8.11 -0.30 -7.41
C SER A 9 8.78 1.01 -7.04
N TRP A 10 8.70 1.36 -5.76
CA TRP A 10 9.48 2.44 -5.18
C TRP A 10 10.18 1.94 -3.93
N ASP A 11 11.48 1.69 -4.08
CA ASP A 11 12.37 1.18 -3.05
C ASP A 11 13.32 2.31 -2.62
N GLY A 12 12.83 3.19 -1.73
CA GLY A 12 13.60 4.33 -1.27
C GLY A 12 12.85 5.26 -0.33
N GLU A 13 13.55 5.81 0.66
CA GLU A 13 13.00 6.84 1.57
C GLU A 13 12.95 8.23 0.93
N ARG A 14 13.84 8.50 -0.05
CA ARG A 14 14.00 9.82 -0.68
C ARG A 14 14.14 9.75 -2.20
N PRO A 15 13.47 10.65 -2.95
CA PRO A 15 12.43 11.58 -2.46
C PRO A 15 11.19 10.83 -1.96
N SER A 16 10.53 11.35 -0.93
CA SER A 16 9.24 10.79 -0.52
C SER A 16 8.23 11.00 -1.63
N LEU A 17 7.45 9.96 -1.96
CA LEU A 17 6.38 10.08 -2.93
C LEU A 17 5.15 10.65 -2.23
N SER A 18 4.69 11.82 -2.67
CA SER A 18 3.47 12.42 -2.12
C SER A 18 2.22 11.65 -2.58
N CYS A 19 1.13 11.78 -1.80
CA CYS A 19 -0.20 11.30 -2.19
C CYS A 19 -0.59 11.74 -3.60
N SER A 20 -0.28 12.98 -3.99
CA SER A 20 -0.60 13.50 -5.33
C SER A 20 0.14 12.75 -6.44
N ILE A 21 1.40 12.35 -6.21
CA ILE A 21 2.16 11.56 -7.19
C ILE A 21 1.56 10.16 -7.33
N LEU A 22 1.22 9.52 -6.22
CA LEU A 22 0.55 8.21 -6.23
C LEU A 22 -0.82 8.29 -6.93
N GLN A 23 -1.58 9.36 -6.66
CA GLN A 23 -2.87 9.61 -7.29
C GLN A 23 -2.73 9.77 -8.82
N ALA A 24 -1.75 10.58 -9.24
CA ALA A 24 -1.45 10.79 -10.64
C ALA A 24 -0.98 9.48 -11.32
N LEU A 25 -0.16 8.69 -10.63
CA LEU A 25 0.32 7.40 -11.11
C LEU A 25 -0.84 6.43 -11.36
N PHE A 26 -1.70 6.23 -10.36
CA PHE A 26 -2.83 5.32 -10.48
C PHE A 26 -3.82 5.79 -11.55
N SER A 27 -4.11 7.09 -11.60
CA SER A 27 -4.95 7.69 -12.64
C SER A 27 -4.34 7.52 -14.03
N ALA A 28 -3.04 7.77 -14.19
CA ALA A 28 -2.34 7.65 -15.47
C ALA A 28 -2.23 6.21 -15.96
N SER A 29 -2.20 5.22 -15.06
CA SER A 29 -2.26 3.79 -15.39
C SER A 29 -3.63 3.32 -15.86
N GLY A 30 -4.65 4.18 -15.81
CA GLY A 30 -6.04 3.79 -16.05
C GLY A 30 -6.55 2.75 -15.04
N LYS A 31 -5.98 2.72 -13.82
CA LYS A 31 -6.28 1.72 -12.77
C LYS A 31 -6.00 0.28 -13.19
N THR A 32 -5.12 0.07 -14.18
CA THR A 32 -4.76 -1.26 -14.68
C THR A 32 -3.50 -1.85 -14.04
N LEU A 33 -2.93 -1.12 -13.08
CA LEU A 33 -1.77 -1.57 -12.31
C LEU A 33 -2.07 -2.93 -11.67
N LYS A 34 -1.17 -3.89 -11.89
CA LYS A 34 -1.25 -5.26 -11.36
C LYS A 34 -0.30 -5.48 -10.19
N GLU A 35 0.82 -4.78 -10.18
CA GLU A 35 1.85 -4.93 -9.18
C GLU A 35 2.18 -3.56 -8.61
N PHE A 36 2.10 -3.44 -7.30
CA PHE A 36 2.49 -2.23 -6.58
C PHE A 36 3.39 -2.63 -5.41
N SER A 37 4.59 -2.08 -5.39
CA SER A 37 5.58 -2.26 -4.35
C SER A 37 6.02 -0.90 -3.82
N MET A 38 6.02 -0.73 -2.51
CA MET A 38 6.47 0.51 -1.90
C MET A 38 7.03 0.32 -0.51
N THR A 39 8.19 0.92 -0.26
CA THR A 39 8.71 1.19 1.08
C THR A 39 8.17 2.54 1.58
N THR A 40 7.58 2.58 2.77
CA THR A 40 7.10 3.76 3.53
C THR A 40 5.72 4.35 3.20
N LEU A 41 4.77 3.52 2.74
CA LEU A 41 3.42 3.98 2.38
C LEU A 41 2.68 4.73 3.51
N SER A 42 2.84 4.33 4.78
CA SER A 42 2.16 4.94 5.94
C SER A 42 2.56 6.41 6.17
N ALA A 43 3.86 6.71 6.13
CA ALA A 43 4.39 8.07 6.31
C ALA A 43 3.99 9.02 5.17
N GLN A 44 3.69 8.46 4.00
CA GLN A 44 3.40 9.20 2.77
C GLN A 44 1.90 9.38 2.51
N ILE A 45 1.08 8.44 2.99
CA ILE A 45 -0.38 8.52 2.94
C ILE A 45 -0.95 9.48 4.00
N GLY A 46 -0.16 9.87 5.00
CA GLY A 46 -0.60 10.69 6.15
C GLY A 46 -1.46 11.91 5.77
N ARG A 47 -2.34 12.34 6.69
CA ARG A 47 -3.36 13.43 6.61
C ARG A 47 -4.25 13.52 5.35
N GLU A 48 -3.70 13.52 4.13
CA GLU A 48 -4.45 13.71 2.89
C GLU A 48 -5.15 12.42 2.42
N GLY A 49 -4.54 11.25 2.63
CA GLY A 49 -5.07 9.97 2.16
C GLY A 49 -5.11 9.84 0.63
N ILE A 50 -5.40 8.63 0.14
CA ILE A 50 -5.57 8.38 -1.30
C ILE A 50 -7.07 8.42 -1.64
N PRO A 51 -7.52 9.27 -2.59
CA PRO A 51 -8.92 9.33 -2.99
C PRO A 51 -9.40 8.02 -3.63
N LEU A 52 -10.62 7.58 -3.27
CA LEU A 52 -11.31 6.41 -3.85
C LEU A 52 -11.34 6.41 -5.38
N THR A 53 -11.49 7.59 -5.98
CA THR A 53 -11.54 7.75 -7.45
C THR A 53 -10.22 7.40 -8.13
N SER A 54 -9.12 7.32 -7.37
CA SER A 54 -7.78 7.05 -7.88
C SER A 54 -7.23 5.72 -7.39
N THR A 55 -7.91 5.03 -6.48
CA THR A 55 -7.49 3.71 -6.00
C THR A 55 -7.43 2.70 -7.16
N PRO A 56 -6.34 1.91 -7.27
CA PRO A 56 -6.28 0.83 -8.25
C PRO A 56 -7.28 -0.27 -7.88
N THR A 57 -7.84 -0.96 -8.88
CA THR A 57 -8.90 -1.98 -8.67
C THR A 57 -8.57 -3.33 -9.32
N ARG A 58 -7.32 -3.51 -9.76
CA ARG A 58 -6.85 -4.70 -10.47
C ARG A 58 -5.49 -5.20 -10.01
N LEU A 59 -5.07 -4.81 -8.81
CA LEU A 59 -3.83 -5.30 -8.20
C LEU A 59 -3.94 -6.81 -7.99
N HIS A 60 -2.89 -7.50 -8.42
CA HIS A 60 -2.63 -8.92 -8.18
C HIS A 60 -1.56 -9.08 -7.10
N THR A 61 -0.58 -8.17 -7.07
CA THR A 61 0.51 -8.18 -6.08
C THR A 61 0.57 -6.82 -5.40
N LEU A 62 0.57 -6.86 -4.07
CA LEU A 62 0.78 -5.69 -3.22
C LEU A 62 1.91 -5.99 -2.24
N PHE A 63 3.00 -5.24 -2.34
CA PHE A 63 4.09 -5.24 -1.38
C PHE A 63 4.16 -3.87 -0.71
N ILE A 64 4.06 -3.86 0.61
CA ILE A 64 4.17 -2.62 1.38
C ILE A 64 5.10 -2.85 2.54
N SER A 65 6.20 -2.12 2.56
CA SER A 65 7.12 -2.13 3.68
C SER A 65 6.95 -0.87 4.51
N HIS A 66 6.80 -0.97 5.83
CA HIS A 66 6.95 0.17 6.73
C HIS A 66 8.38 0.18 7.29
N ALA A 67 9.36 0.62 6.50
CA ALA A 67 10.69 0.92 7.02
C ALA A 67 10.68 2.34 7.61
N GLY A 68 10.17 2.49 8.83
CA GLY A 68 10.39 3.71 9.61
C GLY A 68 11.66 3.52 10.42
N ILE A 69 12.84 3.77 9.84
CA ILE A 69 14.08 3.77 10.63
C ILE A 69 14.10 5.07 11.44
N GLY A 70 13.55 5.02 12.66
CA GLY A 70 13.65 6.11 13.63
C GLY A 70 12.41 6.28 14.49
N ALA A 71 12.47 5.69 15.69
CA ALA A 71 11.88 6.10 16.97
C ALA A 71 10.39 6.54 17.12
N ASP A 72 9.66 6.91 16.07
CA ASP A 72 8.25 7.32 16.15
C ASP A 72 7.31 6.20 15.68
N MET A 73 7.57 5.00 16.16
CA MET A 73 6.80 3.77 15.93
C MET A 73 5.40 3.79 16.58
N LEU A 74 4.94 4.95 17.09
CA LEU A 74 3.85 5.02 18.09
C LEU A 74 2.56 5.68 17.61
N SER A 75 2.46 6.13 16.36
CA SER A 75 1.16 6.50 15.81
C SER A 75 1.07 6.14 14.34
N ILE A 76 0.64 4.91 14.06
CA ILE A 76 0.07 4.60 12.74
C ILE A 76 -1.09 5.59 12.56
N ASP A 77 -0.96 6.51 11.60
CA ASP A 77 -2.01 7.46 11.26
C ASP A 77 -3.27 6.67 10.88
N GLU A 78 -4.40 6.92 11.57
CA GLU A 78 -5.69 6.31 11.26
C GLU A 78 -6.05 6.47 9.78
N GLN A 79 -5.61 7.57 9.15
CA GLN A 79 -5.78 7.81 7.72
C GLN A 79 -4.95 6.88 6.84
N ALA A 80 -3.75 6.50 7.29
CA ALA A 80 -2.92 5.51 6.63
C ALA A 80 -3.57 4.12 6.68
N VAL A 81 -4.11 3.74 7.84
CA VAL A 81 -4.91 2.52 8.03
C VAL A 81 -6.10 2.51 7.09
N ASN A 82 -6.89 3.59 7.09
CA ASN A 82 -8.09 3.70 6.28
C ASN A 82 -7.78 3.63 4.78
N SER A 83 -6.70 4.26 4.33
CA SER A 83 -6.31 4.19 2.92
C SER A 83 -5.80 2.80 2.55
N MET A 84 -5.07 2.13 3.45
CA MET A 84 -4.65 0.74 3.27
C MET A 84 -5.85 -0.19 3.13
N ALA A 85 -6.77 -0.12 4.09
CA ALA A 85 -8.00 -0.93 4.08
C ALA A 85 -8.76 -0.72 2.77
N ARG A 86 -8.89 0.53 2.31
CA ARG A 86 -9.54 0.84 1.02
C ARG A 86 -8.81 0.23 -0.18
N ILE A 87 -7.48 0.25 -0.22
CA ILE A 87 -6.71 -0.40 -1.30
C ILE A 87 -6.95 -1.92 -1.26
N LEU A 88 -6.91 -2.53 -0.09
CA LEU A 88 -7.15 -3.97 0.08
C LEU A 88 -8.58 -4.35 -0.35
N GLU A 89 -9.59 -3.62 0.12
CA GLU A 89 -11.00 -3.85 -0.21
C GLU A 89 -11.26 -3.66 -1.71
N ALA A 90 -10.72 -2.61 -2.32
CA ALA A 90 -10.87 -2.34 -3.75
C ALA A 90 -10.25 -3.42 -4.65
N ASN A 91 -9.33 -4.22 -4.10
CA ASN A 91 -8.63 -5.29 -4.81
C ASN A 91 -8.93 -6.68 -4.24
N ALA A 92 -9.92 -6.83 -3.33
CA ALA A 92 -10.18 -8.08 -2.61
C ALA A 92 -10.42 -9.30 -3.53
N HIS A 93 -10.98 -9.06 -4.72
CA HIS A 93 -11.26 -10.12 -5.70
C HIS A 93 -10.11 -10.36 -6.70
N THR A 94 -9.14 -9.46 -6.79
CA THR A 94 -8.03 -9.56 -7.76
C THR A 94 -6.70 -9.83 -7.10
N LEU A 95 -6.56 -9.48 -5.82
CA LEU A 95 -5.32 -9.58 -5.08
C LEU A 95 -5.00 -11.04 -4.78
N VAL A 96 -3.84 -11.48 -5.25
CA VAL A 96 -3.36 -12.86 -5.15
C VAL A 96 -2.20 -12.95 -4.17
N ARG A 97 -1.32 -11.95 -4.14
CA ARG A 97 -0.14 -11.89 -3.27
C ARG A 97 -0.15 -10.60 -2.47
N LEU A 98 -0.07 -10.73 -1.15
CA LEU A 98 0.08 -9.62 -0.21
C LEU A 98 1.33 -9.84 0.65
N THR A 99 2.18 -8.82 0.74
CA THR A 99 3.29 -8.81 1.69
C THR A 99 3.33 -7.48 2.40
N ILE A 100 3.25 -7.52 3.73
CA ILE A 100 3.24 -6.32 4.56
C ILE A 100 4.28 -6.44 5.67
N LEU A 101 5.17 -5.45 5.76
CA LEU A 101 6.09 -5.24 6.88
C LEU A 101 5.48 -4.18 7.80
N SER A 102 4.44 -4.51 8.56
CA SER A 102 3.78 -3.63 9.54
C SER A 102 2.65 -4.39 10.24
N ASP A 103 2.27 -3.90 11.41
CA ASP A 103 1.06 -4.22 12.17
C ASP A 103 -0.24 -3.61 11.60
N ILE A 104 -0.17 -2.74 10.59
CA ILE A 104 -1.34 -2.12 9.94
C ILE A 104 -2.38 -3.11 9.42
N LEU A 105 -1.94 -4.34 9.13
CA LEU A 105 -2.82 -5.42 8.68
C LEU A 105 -3.86 -5.82 9.72
N TRP A 106 -3.55 -5.76 11.01
CA TRP A 106 -4.47 -6.09 12.08
C TRP A 106 -5.65 -5.12 12.18
N LEU A 107 -5.51 -3.96 11.56
CA LEU A 107 -6.51 -2.91 11.51
C LEU A 107 -7.34 -2.95 10.22
N CYS A 108 -6.99 -3.82 9.26
CA CYS A 108 -7.72 -4.00 8.01
C CYS A 108 -8.76 -5.13 8.12
N SER A 109 -9.89 -5.00 7.41
CA SER A 109 -10.98 -5.97 7.47
C SER A 109 -10.62 -7.32 6.80
N VAL A 110 -10.86 -8.43 7.51
CA VAL A 110 -10.59 -9.83 7.08
C VAL A 110 -11.21 -10.23 5.73
N PRO A 111 -12.40 -9.74 5.29
CA PRO A 111 -13.00 -10.12 4.00
C PRO A 111 -12.11 -9.81 2.79
N SER A 112 -11.16 -8.88 2.93
CA SER A 112 -10.25 -8.49 1.85
C SER A 112 -9.23 -9.57 1.45
N PHE A 113 -9.15 -10.69 2.21
CA PHE A 113 -8.14 -11.73 2.02
C PHE A 113 -8.65 -13.04 1.39
N VAL A 114 -9.96 -13.15 1.10
CA VAL A 114 -10.56 -14.40 0.60
C VAL A 114 -9.92 -14.89 -0.71
N GLY A 115 -9.43 -13.97 -1.56
CA GLY A 115 -8.78 -14.30 -2.83
C GLY A 115 -7.25 -14.52 -2.76
N LEU A 116 -6.63 -14.28 -1.60
CA LEU A 116 -5.17 -14.37 -1.47
C LEU A 116 -4.69 -15.81 -1.60
N ARG A 117 -3.67 -16.03 -2.42
CA ARG A 117 -2.93 -17.30 -2.51
C ARG A 117 -1.63 -17.25 -1.72
N GLU A 118 -1.09 -16.05 -1.56
CA GLU A 118 0.17 -15.83 -0.87
C GLU A 118 0.05 -14.64 0.08
N LEU A 119 0.40 -14.88 1.33
CA LEU A 119 0.38 -13.89 2.40
C LEU A 119 1.71 -13.93 3.14
N GLY A 120 2.45 -12.83 3.07
CA GLY A 120 3.73 -12.64 3.74
C GLY A 120 3.62 -11.60 4.85
N PHE A 121 4.01 -11.99 6.05
CA PHE A 121 4.21 -11.08 7.17
C PHE A 121 5.70 -11.01 7.46
N VAL A 122 6.18 -9.80 7.69
CA VAL A 122 7.55 -9.59 8.12
C VAL A 122 7.49 -8.64 9.30
N PHE A 123 7.79 -9.19 10.47
CA PHE A 123 7.88 -8.43 11.70
C PHE A 123 9.28 -7.85 11.76
N THR A 124 9.39 -6.54 11.97
CA THR A 124 10.66 -5.92 12.34
C THR A 124 10.85 -6.16 13.83
N GLU A 125 11.78 -7.03 14.20
CA GLU A 125 12.20 -7.17 15.59
C GLU A 125 12.75 -5.82 16.07
N ASN A 126 12.12 -5.24 17.09
CA ASN A 126 12.78 -4.23 17.91
C ASN A 126 13.83 -4.99 18.72
N PHE A 127 15.08 -4.96 18.27
CA PHE A 127 16.20 -5.24 19.16
C PHE A 127 16.40 -3.99 20.02
N ASP A 128 15.97 -4.11 21.28
CA ASP A 128 16.12 -3.22 22.45
C ASP A 128 16.85 -1.88 22.27
#